data_AF-A7XXV8-F1
#
_entry.id   AF-A7XXV8-F1
#
_cell.length_a   1.000
_cell.length_b   1.000
_cell.length_c   1.000
_cell.angle_alpha   90.00
_cell.angle_beta   90.00
_cell.angle_gamma   90.00
#
_symmetry.space_group_name_H-M   'P 1'
#
loop_
_entity.id
_entity.type
_entity.pdbx_description
1 polymer ?
#
loop_
_entity_poly.entity_id
_entity_poly.type
_entity_poly.pdbx_seq_one_letter_code
_entity_poly.pdbx_strand_id
1 'polypeptide(L)' 'EKITRLIEYATNRSLPVIIACASGGARMQEGSLSLMQMAKISSASYNYQSNKKLFYVSILTSPTTGGVTAS' A
#
# COMPACT_ATOMS: atom_id res chain seq x y z
N GLU A 1 -4.10 -7.17 -2.92
CA GLU A 1 -4.91 -7.66 -1.78
C GLU A 1 -4.12 -7.93 -0.49
N LYS A 2 -3.01 -8.67 -0.51
CA LYS A 2 -2.24 -8.98 0.71
C LYS A 2 -1.83 -7.73 1.51
N ILE A 3 -1.38 -6.68 0.82
CA ILE A 3 -0.98 -5.40 1.42
C ILE A 3 -2.17 -4.72 2.11
N THR A 4 -3.33 -4.63 1.45
CA THR A 4 -4.55 -4.06 2.01
C THR A 4 -4.97 -4.77 3.30
N ARG A 5 -4.97 -6.11 3.31
CA ARG A 5 -5.29 -6.90 4.51
C ARG A 5 -4.29 -6.69 5.65
N LEU A 6 -3.01 -6.52 5.33
CA LEU A 6 -1.98 -6.21 6.33
C LEU A 6 -2.25 -4.84 6.98
N ILE A 7 -2.58 -3.84 6.17
CA ILE A 7 -2.91 -2.49 6.66
C ILE A 7 -4.16 -2.55 7.55
N GLU A 8 -5.25 -3.19 7.11
CA GLU A 8 -6.48 -3.34 7.91
C GLU A 8 -6.24 -4.07 9.24
N TYR A 9 -5.44 -5.14 9.21
CA TYR A 9 -5.06 -5.87 10.41
C TYR A 9 -4.28 -4.99 11.39
N ALA A 10 -3.32 -4.21 10.88
CA ALA A 10 -2.56 -3.27 11.69
C ALA A 10 -3.43 -2.12 12.21
N THR A 11 -4.41 -1.63 11.43
CA THR A 11 -5.41 -0.64 11.87
C THR A 11 -6.16 -1.18 13.09
N ASN A 12 -6.68 -2.42 13.01
CA ASN A 12 -7.49 -3.01 14.07
C ASN A 12 -6.68 -3.26 15.35
N ARG A 13 -5.42 -3.68 15.22
CA ARG A 13 -4.54 -3.97 16.36
C ARG A 13 -3.72 -2.77 16.84
N SER A 14 -3.89 -1.63 16.20
CA SER A 14 -3.11 -0.41 16.46
C SER A 14 -1.60 -0.63 16.38
N LEU A 15 -1.15 -1.40 15.38
CA LEU A 15 0.27 -1.72 15.17
C LEU A 15 0.90 -0.78 14.15
N PRO A 16 2.20 -0.46 14.29
CA PRO A 16 2.96 0.27 13.28
C PRO A 16 3.09 -0.56 12.00
N VAL A 17 3.14 0.11 10.84
CA VAL A 17 3.27 -0.53 9.52
C VAL A 17 4.51 0.00 8.82
N ILE A 18 5.35 -0.93 8.38
CA ILE A 18 6.53 -0.65 7.55
C ILE A 18 6.38 -1.44 6.25
N ILE A 19 6.41 -0.75 5.11
CA ILE A 19 6.29 -1.36 3.78
C ILE A 19 7.58 -1.08 3.02
N ALA A 20 8.22 -2.12 2.51
CA ALA A 20 9.33 -1.99 1.57
C ALA A 20 8.82 -2.20 0.14
N CYS A 21 8.98 -1.19 -0.71
CA CYS A 21 8.45 -1.15 -2.06
C CYS A 21 9.58 -1.35 -3.07
N ALA A 22 9.68 -2.56 -3.64
CA ALA A 22 10.45 -2.87 -4.85
C ALA A 22 9.47 -3.36 -5.93
N SER A 23 8.93 -2.45 -6.74
CA SER A 23 8.04 -2.80 -7.85
C SER A 23 8.22 -1.88 -9.06
N GLY A 24 8.19 -2.49 -10.24
CA GLY A 24 8.16 -1.82 -11.54
C GLY A 24 6.83 -1.12 -11.88
N GLY A 25 5.83 -1.14 -10.98
CA GLY A 25 4.54 -0.52 -11.21
C GLY A 25 3.38 -1.50 -11.15
N ALA A 26 2.26 -1.11 -11.77
CA ALA A 26 1.14 -2.01 -12.00
C ALA A 26 1.54 -3.11 -12.99
N ARG A 27 1.13 -4.36 -12.74
CA ARG A 27 1.35 -5.47 -13.68
C ARG A 27 0.45 -5.31 -14.90
N MET A 28 1.02 -4.83 -15.99
CA MET A 28 0.30 -4.57 -17.26
C MET A 28 -0.43 -5.81 -17.79
N GLN A 29 0.11 -7.02 -17.55
CA GLN A 29 -0.50 -8.29 -17.95
C GLN A 29 -1.82 -8.58 -17.24
N GLU A 30 -1.99 -8.06 -16.01
CA GLU A 30 -3.22 -8.19 -15.23
C GLU A 30 -4.24 -7.07 -15.57
N GLY A 31 -3.90 -6.14 -16.47
CA GLY A 31 -4.80 -5.10 -16.96
C GLY A 31 -5.39 -4.22 -15.85
N SER A 32 -6.69 -3.90 -15.95
CA SER A 32 -7.41 -3.04 -15.00
C SER A 32 -7.44 -3.59 -13.56
N LEU A 33 -7.29 -4.91 -13.40
CA LEU A 33 -7.26 -5.59 -12.11
C LEU A 33 -6.05 -5.14 -11.28
N SER A 34 -4.89 -4.93 -11.92
CA SER A 34 -3.70 -4.39 -11.25
C SER A 34 -3.92 -2.96 -10.72
N LEU A 35 -4.67 -2.13 -11.46
CA LEU A 35 -4.97 -0.75 -11.07
C LEU A 35 -5.93 -0.69 -9.87
N MET A 36 -6.98 -1.53 -9.89
CA MET A 36 -7.94 -1.62 -8.79
C MET A 36 -7.25 -2.02 -7.49
N GLN A 37 -6.27 -2.93 -7.55
CA GLN A 37 -5.52 -3.33 -6.37
C GLN A 37 -4.71 -2.17 -5.77
N MET A 38 -4.12 -1.31 -6.61
CA MET A 38 -3.41 -0.11 -6.15
C MET A 38 -4.37 0.90 -5.49
N ALA A 39 -5.56 1.10 -6.06
CA ALA A 39 -6.58 1.96 -5.46
C ALA A 39 -7.02 1.47 -4.06
N LYS A 40 -7.19 0.15 -3.88
CA LYS A 40 -7.52 -0.43 -2.57
C LYS A 40 -6.41 -0.17 -1.53
N ILE A 41 -5.14 -0.25 -1.93
CA ILE A 41 -4.00 0.00 -1.03
C ILE A 41 -4.00 1.47 -0.58
N SER A 42 -4.14 2.40 -1.52
CA SER A 42 -4.19 3.83 -1.23
C SER A 42 -5.34 4.20 -0.29
N SER A 43 -6.55 3.66 -0.53
CA SER A 43 -7.71 3.87 0.35
C SER A 43 -7.51 3.30 1.77
N ALA A 44 -6.92 2.11 1.89
CA ALA A 44 -6.61 1.52 3.19
C ALA A 44 -5.55 2.31 3.95
N SER A 45 -4.50 2.77 3.25
CA SER A 45 -3.44 3.62 3.81
C SER A 45 -3.99 4.95 4.34
N TYR A 46 -4.88 5.59 3.57
CA TYR A 46 -5.56 6.80 3.99
C TYR A 46 -6.41 6.59 5.26
N ASN A 47 -7.20 5.51 5.30
CA ASN A 47 -7.98 5.16 6.49
C ASN A 47 -7.11 4.87 7.71
N TYR A 48 -5.98 4.18 7.53
CA TYR A 48 -5.03 3.89 8.60
C TYR A 48 -4.46 5.18 9.23
N GLN A 49 -4.01 6.12 8.40
CA GLN A 49 -3.48 7.40 8.88
C GLN A 49 -4.57 8.28 9.51
N SER A 50 -5.75 8.36 8.88
CA SER A 50 -6.85 9.21 9.35
C SER A 50 -7.42 8.75 10.69
N ASN A 51 -7.65 7.45 10.87
CA ASN A 51 -8.33 6.93 12.07
C ASN A 51 -7.40 6.73 13.27
N LYS A 52 -6.16 6.31 13.01
CA LYS A 52 -5.27 5.84 14.08
C LYS A 52 -4.02 6.70 14.28
N LYS A 53 -3.62 7.52 13.29
CA LYS A 53 -2.39 8.33 13.31
C LYS A 53 -1.14 7.54 13.77
N LEU A 54 -1.11 6.26 13.40
CA LEU A 54 -0.03 5.35 13.78
C LEU A 54 1.15 5.49 12.84
N PHE A 55 2.31 5.02 13.32
CA PHE A 55 3.55 5.07 12.59
C PHE A 55 3.47 4.25 11.29
N TYR A 56 3.55 4.95 10.16
CA TYR A 56 3.58 4.39 8.82
C TYR A 56 4.86 4.83 8.13
N VAL A 57 5.66 3.87 7.65
CA VAL A 57 6.88 4.15 6.87
C VAL A 57 6.88 3.33 5.61
N SER A 58 7.05 4.01 4.47
CA SER A 58 7.29 3.38 3.17
C SER A 58 8.78 3.53 2.82
N ILE A 59 9.47 2.41 2.66
CA ILE A 59 10.86 2.33 2.25
C ILE A 59 10.86 2.04 0.76
N LEU A 60 11.19 3.05 -0.05
CA LEU A 60 11.28 2.90 -1.51
C LEU A 60 12.63 2.27 -1.88
N THR A 61 12.60 1.11 -2.51
CA THR A 61 13.80 0.39 -2.97
C THR A 61 13.74 0.20 -4.48
N SER A 62 14.91 0.20 -5.13
CA SER A 62 14.98 0.07 -6.59
C SER A 62 14.61 -1.36 -7.02
N PRO A 63 13.71 -1.56 -8.01
CA PRO A 63 13.00 -0.54 -8.79
C PRO A 63 11.72 -0.05 -8.09
N THR A 64 11.46 1.26 -8.07
CA THR A 64 10.13 1.81 -7.76
C THR A 64 9.70 2.76 -8.88
N THR A 65 8.69 2.38 -9.66
CA THR A 65 8.26 3.18 -10.83
C THR A 65 6.75 3.34 -10.90
N GLY A 66 6.31 4.43 -11.55
CA GLY A 66 4.90 4.71 -11.81
C GLY A 66 4.07 4.91 -10.53
N GLY A 67 2.86 4.36 -10.50
CA GLY A 67 1.89 4.61 -9.43
C GLY A 67 2.21 4.00 -8.07
N VAL A 68 3.33 3.29 -7.91
CA VAL A 68 3.75 2.68 -6.62
C VAL A 68 4.17 3.75 -5.60
N THR A 69 4.56 4.94 -6.06
CA THR A 69 4.84 6.09 -5.18
C THR A 69 3.58 6.77 -4.66
N ALA A 70 2.45 6.61 -5.34
CA ALA A 70 1.16 7.20 -4.97
C ALA A 70 0.30 6.30 -4.06
N SER A 71 0.71 5.04 -3.88
CA SER A 71 -0.02 4.03 -3.10
C SER A 71 0.48 3.88 -1.68
#